data_AF-A0A1X7RU68-F1
#
_entry.id   AF-A0A1X7RU68-F1
#
_cell.length_a   1.000
_cell.length_b   1.000
_cell.length_c   1.000
_cell.angle_alpha   90.00
_cell.angle_beta   90.00
_cell.angle_gamma   90.00
#
_symmetry.space_group_name_H-M   'P 1'
#
loop_
_entity.id
_entity.type
_entity.pdbx_description
1 polymer ?
#
loop_
_entity_poly.entity_id
_entity_poly.type
_entity_poly.pdbx_seq_one_letter_code
_entity_poly.pdbx_strand_id
1 'polypeptide(L)'
;MVVINCAYTEQINPAGATPVLTRDQVWNGLQRKIRKAQDFVPIITGRDVLEEKENEVTREAHFKERPGYPAHSVKEVCKSYFPTRVCVWHVGRDIEGAKMAVHNSIEAMRKMAAAGELD
;
A
#
# COMPACT_ATOMS: atom_id res chain seq x y z
N MET A 1 -16.94 8.67 -19.83
CA MET A 1 -16.03 8.22 -18.75
C MET A 1 -16.90 7.86 -17.55
N VAL A 2 -16.81 6.63 -17.04
CA VAL A 2 -17.58 6.19 -15.87
C VAL A 2 -16.70 6.33 -14.64
N VAL A 3 -17.23 6.98 -13.60
CA VAL A 3 -16.56 7.07 -12.29
C VAL A 3 -17.20 6.03 -11.38
N ILE A 4 -16.38 5.10 -10.86
CA ILE A 4 -16.82 4.13 -9.87
C ILE A 4 -16.23 4.51 -8.52
N ASN A 5 -17.09 4.83 -7.56
CA ASN A 5 -16.68 5.12 -6.19
C ASN A 5 -16.81 3.84 -5.36
N CYS A 6 -15.72 3.40 -4.74
CA CYS A 6 -15.71 2.25 -3.84
C CYS A 6 -15.02 2.63 -2.53
N ALA A 7 -15.65 2.26 -1.41
CA ALA A 7 -15.06 2.32 -0.08
C ALA A 7 -14.99 0.90 0.49
N TYR A 8 -13.88 0.60 1.18
CA TYR A 8 -13.69 -0.66 1.90
C TYR A 8 -12.99 -0.35 3.22
N THR A 9 -13.39 -1.05 4.28
CA THR A 9 -12.88 -0.85 5.62
C THR A 9 -12.66 -2.20 6.26
N GLU A 10 -11.55 -2.31 6.99
CA GLU A 10 -11.15 -3.51 7.70
C GLU A 10 -10.59 -3.13 9.06
N GLN A 11 -10.83 -3.98 10.06
CA GLN A 11 -10.32 -3.74 11.41
C GLN A 11 -8.81 -4.01 11.47
N ILE A 12 -8.05 -3.03 11.97
CA ILE A 12 -6.60 -3.17 12.16
C ILE A 12 -6.30 -4.18 13.28
N ASN A 13 -7.06 -4.13 14.38
CA ASN A 13 -6.91 -5.01 15.55
C ASN A 13 -8.27 -5.68 15.88
N PRO A 14 -8.73 -6.66 15.09
CA PRO A 14 -9.89 -7.48 15.45
C PRO A 14 -9.59 -8.29 16.71
N ALA A 15 -10.65 -8.81 17.35
CA ALA A 15 -10.50 -9.63 18.56
C ALA A 15 -9.58 -10.83 18.30
N GLY A 16 -8.56 -11.01 19.16
CA GLY A 16 -7.57 -12.08 19.05
C GLY A 16 -6.40 -11.80 18.08
N ALA A 17 -6.32 -10.61 17.47
CA ALA A 17 -5.18 -10.26 16.63
C ALA A 17 -3.86 -10.20 17.40
N THR A 18 -2.80 -10.78 16.82
CA THR A 18 -1.45 -10.74 17.36
C THR A 18 -0.43 -10.53 16.23
N PRO A 19 0.53 -9.60 16.35
CA PRO A 19 0.62 -8.57 17.40
C PRO A 19 -0.49 -7.51 17.26
N VAL A 20 -0.80 -6.82 18.37
CA VAL A 20 -1.66 -5.63 18.35
C VAL A 20 -0.84 -4.47 17.81
N LEU A 21 -1.23 -3.93 16.67
CA LEU A 21 -0.53 -2.82 16.03
C LEU A 21 -0.81 -1.49 16.75
N THR A 22 0.23 -0.75 17.08
CA THR A 22 0.13 0.63 17.60
C THR A 22 -0.15 1.63 16.47
N ARG A 23 -0.58 2.85 16.83
CA ARG A 23 -0.77 3.93 15.83
C ARG A 23 0.53 4.26 15.09
N ASP A 24 1.65 4.27 15.79
CA ASP A 24 2.96 4.62 15.22
C ASP A 24 3.44 3.50 14.28
N GLN A 25 3.27 2.23 14.66
CA GLN A 25 3.58 1.10 13.78
C GLN A 25 2.72 1.12 12.51
N VAL A 26 1.42 1.43 12.63
CA VAL A 26 0.54 1.59 11.46
C VAL A 26 1.06 2.73 10.58
N TRP A 27 1.40 3.88 11.16
CA TRP A 27 1.93 5.00 10.41
C TRP A 27 3.25 4.67 9.69
N ASN A 28 4.20 4.07 10.40
CA ASN A 28 5.48 3.60 9.84
C ASN A 28 5.25 2.60 8.70
N GLY A 29 4.30 1.68 8.86
CA GLY A 29 3.87 0.76 7.81
C GLY A 29 3.32 1.50 6.58
N LEU A 30 2.47 2.51 6.76
CA LEU A 30 1.94 3.31 5.66
C LEU A 30 3.04 4.10 4.93
N GLN A 31 4.01 4.66 5.67
CA GLN A 31 5.19 5.32 5.08
C GLN A 31 6.05 4.34 4.31
N ARG A 32 6.23 3.13 4.83
CA ARG A 32 6.95 2.05 4.14
C ARG A 32 6.21 1.62 2.88
N LYS A 33 4.88 1.54 2.88
CA LYS A 33 4.08 1.18 1.69
C LYS A 33 4.28 2.15 0.52
N ILE A 34 4.43 3.46 0.81
CA ILE A 34 4.78 4.46 -0.22
C ILE A 34 6.15 4.18 -0.84
N ARG A 35 7.12 3.68 -0.06
CA ARG A 35 8.51 3.51 -0.49
C ARG A 35 8.89 2.07 -0.87
N LYS A 36 8.13 1.07 -0.46
CA LYS A 36 8.41 -0.36 -0.67
C LYS A 36 7.10 -1.12 -0.80
N ALA A 37 6.31 -0.82 -1.83
CA ALA A 37 4.99 -1.44 -1.98
C ALA A 37 5.02 -2.94 -2.25
N GLN A 38 6.13 -3.47 -2.78
CA GLN A 38 6.36 -4.90 -2.94
C GLN A 38 6.28 -5.68 -1.62
N ASP A 39 6.60 -5.03 -0.49
CA ASP A 39 6.51 -5.66 0.83
C ASP A 39 5.05 -5.90 1.26
N PHE A 40 4.08 -5.25 0.60
CA PHE A 40 2.65 -5.30 0.91
C PHE A 40 1.82 -5.94 -0.19
N VAL A 41 2.29 -5.89 -1.45
CA VAL A 41 1.53 -6.32 -2.62
C VAL A 41 2.43 -7.23 -3.47
N PRO A 42 2.31 -8.56 -3.36
CA PRO A 42 3.26 -9.52 -3.98
C PRO A 42 3.31 -9.54 -5.52
N ILE A 43 2.39 -8.84 -6.19
CA ILE A 43 2.44 -8.66 -7.65
C ILE A 43 3.39 -7.53 -8.05
N ILE A 44 3.72 -6.62 -7.12
CA ILE A 44 4.71 -5.56 -7.35
C ILE A 44 6.09 -6.16 -7.13
N THR A 45 6.97 -6.02 -8.12
CA THR A 45 8.34 -6.54 -8.08
C THR A 45 9.37 -5.48 -7.68
N GLY A 46 9.03 -4.21 -7.87
CA GLY A 46 9.92 -3.11 -7.56
C GLY A 46 9.27 -1.77 -7.87
N ARG A 47 10.06 -0.71 -7.71
CA ARG A 47 9.65 0.65 -8.03
C ARG A 47 10.85 1.57 -8.26
N ASP A 48 10.64 2.52 -9.15
CA ASP A 48 11.56 3.64 -9.40
C ASP A 48 10.97 4.93 -8.81
N VAL A 49 11.79 5.70 -8.08
CA VAL A 49 11.38 7.04 -7.63
C VAL A 49 11.63 8.02 -8.77
N LEU A 50 10.57 8.70 -9.19
CA LEU A 50 10.65 9.72 -10.22
C LEU A 50 10.83 11.11 -9.60
N GLU A 51 10.16 11.38 -8.48
CA GLU A 51 10.19 12.65 -7.77
C GLU A 51 9.87 12.44 -6.28
N GLU A 52 10.59 13.12 -5.39
CA GLU A 52 10.29 13.13 -3.94
C GLU A 52 10.26 14.58 -3.44
N LYS A 53 9.13 14.94 -2.83
CA LYS A 53 8.87 16.20 -2.12
C LYS A 53 8.60 15.89 -0.65
N GLU A 54 8.45 16.93 0.16
CA GLU A 54 8.24 16.80 1.60
C GLU A 54 7.13 15.80 1.99
N ASN A 55 5.98 15.85 1.32
CA ASN A 55 4.84 14.99 1.62
C ASN A 55 4.28 14.23 0.39
N GLU A 56 5.00 14.22 -0.71
CA GLU A 56 4.59 13.62 -1.98
C GLU A 56 5.73 12.83 -2.60
N VAL A 57 5.45 11.59 -3.01
CA VAL A 57 6.39 10.73 -3.74
C VAL A 57 5.72 10.32 -5.04
N THR A 58 6.30 10.72 -6.16
CA THR A 58 5.93 10.20 -7.48
C THR A 58 6.85 9.02 -7.80
N ARG A 59 6.26 7.85 -8.06
CA ARG A 59 6.99 6.62 -8.36
C ARG A 59 6.42 5.91 -9.56
N GLU A 60 7.22 5.05 -10.16
CA GLU A 60 6.77 4.05 -11.12
C GLU A 60 6.84 2.67 -10.44
N ALA A 61 5.70 2.00 -10.29
CA ALA A 61 5.62 0.67 -9.69
C ALA A 61 5.59 -0.41 -10.77
N HIS A 62 6.46 -1.42 -10.66
CA HIS A 62 6.55 -2.50 -11.63
C HIS A 62 5.74 -3.71 -11.17
N PHE A 63 4.86 -4.19 -12.05
CA PHE A 63 4.01 -5.36 -11.81
C PHE A 63 4.51 -6.54 -12.63
N LYS A 64 4.59 -7.71 -12.01
CA LYS A 64 4.86 -8.96 -12.73
C LYS A 64 3.66 -9.37 -13.59
N GLU A 65 3.94 -10.20 -14.59
CA GLU A 65 2.93 -10.86 -15.40
C GLU A 65 1.99 -11.71 -14.52
N ARG A 66 0.71 -11.73 -14.89
CA ARG A 66 -0.31 -12.64 -14.35
C ARG A 66 -1.22 -13.12 -15.49
N PRO A 67 -1.99 -14.21 -15.31
CA PRO A 67 -2.87 -14.70 -16.37
C PRO A 67 -3.77 -13.60 -16.95
N GLY A 68 -3.62 -13.33 -18.24
CA GLY A 68 -4.38 -12.30 -18.96
C GLY A 68 -3.87 -10.86 -18.82
N TYR A 69 -2.78 -10.61 -18.08
CA TYR A 69 -2.19 -9.27 -17.94
C TYR A 69 -0.65 -9.34 -18.05
N PRO A 70 -0.06 -8.76 -19.11
CA PRO A 70 1.39 -8.72 -19.25
C PRO A 70 2.04 -7.89 -18.14
N ALA A 71 3.33 -8.11 -17.91
CA ALA A 71 4.13 -7.25 -17.04
C ALA A 71 4.04 -5.79 -17.53
N HIS A 72 3.84 -4.87 -16.60
CA HIS A 72 3.68 -3.46 -16.90
C HIS A 72 4.10 -2.60 -15.71
N SER A 73 4.31 -1.32 -15.99
CA SER A 73 4.62 -0.32 -14.98
C SER A 73 3.47 0.67 -14.85
N VAL A 74 3.23 1.17 -13.65
CA VAL A 74 2.21 2.18 -13.38
C VAL A 74 2.83 3.35 -12.64
N LYS A 75 2.64 4.56 -13.17
CA LYS A 75 2.99 5.79 -12.47
C LYS A 75 1.98 6.06 -11.36
N GLU A 76 2.49 6.19 -10.13
CA GLU A 76 1.70 6.48 -8.95
C GLU A 76 2.16 7.79 -8.30
N VAL A 77 1.19 8.61 -7.87
CA VAL A 77 1.44 9.80 -7.05
C VAL A 77 0.96 9.49 -5.63
N CYS A 78 1.90 9.39 -4.70
CA CYS A 78 1.66 9.04 -3.31
C CYS A 78 1.75 10.29 -2.43
N LYS A 79 0.68 10.66 -1.74
CA LYS A 79 0.65 11.78 -0.79
C LYS A 79 0.51 11.30 0.64
N SER A 80 1.29 11.86 1.54
CA SER A 80 1.31 11.55 2.97
C SER A 80 0.66 12.68 3.76
N TYR A 81 -0.31 12.34 4.60
CA TYR A 81 -1.03 13.27 5.48
C TYR A 81 -0.97 12.75 6.91
N PHE A 82 0.13 13.07 7.60
CA PHE A 82 0.31 12.67 9.00
C PHE A 82 -0.83 13.20 9.87
N PRO A 83 -1.30 12.41 10.87
CA PRO A 83 -1.03 11.00 11.14
C PRO A 83 -2.10 10.05 10.53
N THR A 84 -2.96 10.55 9.64
CA THR A 84 -4.28 9.94 9.41
C THR A 84 -4.41 9.23 8.08
N ARG A 85 -3.63 9.60 7.06
CA ARG A 85 -3.92 9.17 5.70
C ARG A 85 -2.70 9.14 4.79
N VAL A 86 -2.67 8.15 3.92
CA VAL A 86 -1.86 8.16 2.70
C VAL A 86 -2.79 8.00 1.49
N CYS A 87 -2.54 8.76 0.43
CA CYS A 87 -3.30 8.70 -0.82
C CYS A 87 -2.40 8.21 -1.94
N VAL A 88 -2.80 7.17 -2.67
CA VAL A 88 -2.06 6.67 -3.83
C VAL A 88 -2.94 6.81 -5.06
N TRP A 89 -2.52 7.66 -5.99
CA TRP A 89 -3.25 7.97 -7.22
C TRP A 89 -2.56 7.33 -8.41
N HIS A 90 -3.34 6.64 -9.26
CA HIS A 90 -2.86 6.08 -10.52
C HIS A 90 -4.02 5.81 -11.48
N VAL A 91 -3.68 5.46 -12.72
CA VAL A 91 -4.65 5.13 -13.77
C VAL A 91 -4.73 3.60 -13.91
N GLY A 92 -5.95 3.07 -13.99
CA GLY A 92 -6.18 1.65 -14.33
C GLY A 92 -6.41 0.71 -13.14
N ARG A 93 -6.91 1.19 -12.00
CA ARG A 93 -7.23 0.32 -10.85
C ARG A 93 -8.61 -0.34 -10.99
N ASP A 94 -8.67 -1.64 -10.71
CA ASP A 94 -9.92 -2.38 -10.47
C ASP A 94 -10.28 -2.43 -8.97
N ILE A 95 -11.56 -2.69 -8.67
CA ILE A 95 -12.10 -2.66 -7.30
C ILE A 95 -11.52 -3.78 -6.43
N GLU A 96 -11.31 -4.97 -6.98
CA GLU A 96 -10.83 -6.13 -6.22
C GLU A 96 -9.39 -5.94 -5.78
N GLY A 97 -8.54 -5.45 -6.68
CA GLY A 97 -7.17 -5.07 -6.37
C GLY A 97 -7.09 -4.01 -5.26
N ALA A 98 -8.04 -3.05 -5.23
CA ALA A 98 -8.10 -2.05 -4.18
C ALA A 98 -8.41 -2.66 -2.80
N LYS A 99 -9.37 -3.59 -2.72
CA LYS A 99 -9.74 -4.28 -1.47
C LYS A 99 -8.60 -5.17 -0.97
N MET A 100 -8.01 -5.96 -1.86
CA MET A 100 -6.86 -6.82 -1.55
C MET A 100 -5.68 -6.01 -1.01
N ALA A 101 -5.43 -4.81 -1.57
CA ALA A 101 -4.37 -3.93 -1.09
C ALA A 101 -4.62 -3.40 0.34
N VAL A 102 -5.85 -3.34 0.83
CA VAL A 102 -6.15 -2.98 2.24
C VAL A 102 -5.81 -4.14 3.16
N HIS A 103 -6.39 -5.31 2.89
CA HIS A 103 -6.17 -6.53 3.70
C HIS A 103 -4.68 -6.89 3.80
N ASN A 104 -4.00 -7.02 2.66
CA ASN A 104 -2.58 -7.37 2.64
C ASN A 104 -1.70 -6.34 3.36
N SER A 105 -2.16 -5.09 3.46
CA SER A 105 -1.40 -4.08 4.19
C SER A 105 -1.39 -4.34 5.68
N ILE A 106 -2.54 -4.69 6.25
CA ILE A 106 -2.67 -5.00 7.68
C ILE A 106 -1.83 -6.24 7.99
N GLU A 107 -1.93 -7.28 7.17
CA GLU A 107 -1.17 -8.52 7.35
C GLU A 107 0.34 -8.31 7.24
N ALA A 108 0.80 -7.55 6.25
CA ALA A 108 2.21 -7.22 6.10
C ALA A 108 2.72 -6.38 7.28
N MET A 109 1.95 -5.38 7.74
CA MET A 109 2.33 -4.60 8.93
C MET A 109 2.43 -5.46 10.17
N ARG A 110 1.51 -6.41 10.39
CA ARG A 110 1.60 -7.34 11.52
C ARG A 110 2.87 -8.19 11.47
N LYS A 111 3.22 -8.72 10.29
CA LYS A 111 4.46 -9.49 10.11
C LYS A 111 5.70 -8.64 10.41
N MET A 112 5.72 -7.39 9.93
CA MET A 112 6.83 -6.46 10.18
C MET A 112 6.91 -6.07 11.66
N ALA A 113 5.78 -5.81 12.33
CA ALA A 113 5.75 -5.53 13.77
C ALA A 113 6.23 -6.72 14.59
N ALA A 114 5.83 -7.94 14.23
CA ALA A 114 6.31 -9.16 14.88
C ALA A 114 7.84 -9.37 14.71
N ALA A 115 8.41 -8.83 13.63
CA ALA A 115 9.84 -8.84 13.35
C ALA A 115 10.60 -7.64 13.96
N GLY A 116 9.93 -6.70 14.63
CA GLY A 116 10.54 -5.47 15.16
C GLY A 116 10.96 -4.47 14.07
N GLU A 117 10.41 -4.59 12.85
CA GLU A 117 10.75 -3.72 11.71
C GLU A 117 9.94 -2.42 11.64
N LEU A 118 8.95 -2.24 12.53
CA LEU A 118 8.07 -1.06 12.59
C LEU A 118 8.23 -0.21 13.85
N ASP A 119 9.17 -0.58 14.72
CA ASP A 119 9.45 0.08 16.00
C ASP A 119 10.36 1.31 15.83
#